data_AF-B4HU88-F1
#
_entry.id   AF-B4HU88-F1
#
_cell.length_a   1.000
_cell.length_b   1.000
_cell.length_c   1.000
_cell.angle_alpha   90.00
_cell.angle_beta   90.00
_cell.angle_gamma   90.00
#
_symmetry.space_group_name_H-M   'P 1'
#
loop_
_entity.id
_entity.type
_entity.pdbx_description
1 polymer ?
#
loop_
_entity_poly.entity_id
_entity_poly.type
_entity_poly.pdbx_seq_one_letter_code
_entity_poly.pdbx_strand_id
1 'polypeptide(L)'
;MRKVPQYYQLLPHKIQKILLYRFLFATLLCSWLDYQMLMIFLAINLFEVMSPLVSVTEILRWTLFSVYSSVLMLLIRVSTIGYGLVLCHIHYNNPQCFENNMLRITYEFPIRLVLIASILSITMTSSWLFASFVDLNNGNYLLGGSWYYLMTFGCFCGISYYQKSHGRCLRRFPLPIVHLDMKECLLQIWRNQLKTSAKAAIVPTLLFASMYWPTMGFLDTTELGGVTTGCSVIITQPKRLFQAWLLATLILVKLHIVPKLYGLILQRQLSLICDLRHQHKDTDINLFNLIWERFQYFFCIMRMRPMPGDIQSHKFSIPVAMALDTEQIYGFQLLAAREFYAAMSGSSCLDLFKMEFGQGIRNWRELRDIILEMLDAFLARMDSSLAPRITACHLLKNNKPKYPRIRLLAKSTPPPQRFCVPSTWKGSWFRLPIVSRYYSHLYDLDPLVNLNHVLLCGEPLVWILQGFVSICVRLLKEDKFVYIENDLGRILVYLLRVEEKLNEAKEMKFLSIKRCCCAHCLLAKWPNTHTYTHSWQGKEQRRS
;
A
#
# COMPACT_ATOMS: atom_id res chain seq x y z
N MET A 1 -27.08 -6.34 5.42
CA MET A 1 -25.78 -7.05 5.49
C MET A 1 -25.14 -7.06 4.10
N ARG A 2 -24.06 -6.30 3.89
CA ARG A 2 -23.34 -6.28 2.61
C ARG A 2 -22.71 -7.67 2.38
N LYS A 3 -22.81 -8.17 1.15
CA LYS A 3 -22.12 -9.39 0.70
C LYS A 3 -20.64 -9.27 1.07
N VAL A 4 -20.21 -10.00 2.09
CA VAL A 4 -18.80 -10.21 2.37
C VAL A 4 -18.19 -10.76 1.06
N PRO A 5 -17.00 -10.30 0.63
CA PRO A 5 -16.42 -10.79 -0.60
C PRO A 5 -16.38 -12.32 -0.63
N GLN A 6 -16.78 -12.94 -1.74
CA GLN A 6 -16.90 -14.40 -1.86
C GLN A 6 -15.59 -15.11 -1.45
N TYR A 7 -14.44 -14.49 -1.73
CA TYR A 7 -13.14 -15.04 -1.34
C TYR A 7 -12.94 -15.17 0.18
N TYR A 8 -13.59 -14.32 0.97
CA TYR A 8 -13.45 -14.39 2.42
C TYR A 8 -14.13 -15.65 2.97
N GLN A 9 -15.22 -16.11 2.36
CA GLN A 9 -15.96 -17.29 2.80
C GLN A 9 -15.18 -18.60 2.59
N LEU A 10 -14.30 -18.65 1.58
CA LEU A 10 -13.47 -19.80 1.26
C LEU A 10 -12.18 -19.84 2.11
N LEU A 11 -11.87 -18.76 2.81
CA LEU A 11 -10.67 -18.66 3.62
C LEU A 11 -10.80 -19.43 4.93
N PRO A 12 -9.75 -20.13 5.39
CA PRO A 12 -9.80 -20.77 6.69
C PRO A 12 -10.08 -19.79 7.84
N HIS A 13 -10.90 -20.21 8.81
CA HIS A 13 -11.40 -19.35 9.88
C HIS A 13 -10.29 -18.69 10.72
N LYS A 14 -9.18 -19.41 10.94
CA LYS A 14 -8.00 -18.90 11.63
C LYS A 14 -7.38 -17.70 10.92
N ILE A 15 -7.24 -17.75 9.59
CA ILE A 15 -6.68 -16.65 8.78
C ILE A 15 -7.66 -15.47 8.77
N GLN A 16 -8.96 -15.73 8.63
CA GLN A 16 -10.01 -14.70 8.71
C GLN A 16 -9.91 -13.88 10.01
N LYS A 17 -9.80 -14.57 11.15
CA LYS A 17 -9.67 -13.95 12.48
C LYS A 17 -8.38 -13.14 12.63
N ILE A 18 -7.26 -13.63 12.10
CA ILE A 18 -5.97 -12.91 12.14
C ILE A 18 -6.01 -11.64 11.27
N LEU A 19 -6.60 -11.72 10.08
CA LEU A 19 -6.78 -10.55 9.21
C LEU A 19 -7.70 -9.51 9.86
N LEU A 20 -8.82 -9.96 10.44
CA LEU A 20 -9.75 -9.08 11.16
C LEU A 20 -9.07 -8.42 12.36
N TYR A 21 -8.30 -9.18 13.13
CA TYR A 21 -7.51 -8.65 14.24
C TYR A 21 -6.53 -7.55 13.77
N ARG A 22 -5.74 -7.82 12.72
CA ARG A 22 -4.80 -6.83 12.17
C ARG A 22 -5.51 -5.57 11.69
N PHE A 23 -6.66 -5.73 11.03
CA PHE A 23 -7.49 -4.63 10.57
C PHE A 23 -8.04 -3.77 11.72
N LEU A 24 -8.61 -4.40 12.74
CA LEU A 24 -9.14 -3.70 13.92
C LEU A 24 -8.03 -3.00 14.69
N PHE A 25 -6.87 -3.65 14.86
CA PHE A 25 -5.72 -3.07 15.52
C PHE A 25 -5.19 -1.82 14.78
N ALA A 26 -5.10 -1.88 13.45
CA ALA A 26 -4.77 -0.72 12.63
C ALA A 26 -5.79 0.42 12.78
N THR A 27 -7.08 0.08 12.78
CA THR A 27 -8.16 1.04 12.97
C THR A 27 -8.07 1.73 14.35
N LEU A 28 -7.76 0.99 15.42
CA LEU A 28 -7.61 1.53 16.76
C LEU A 28 -6.43 2.50 16.86
N LEU A 29 -5.31 2.16 16.22
CA LEU A 29 -4.16 3.06 16.13
C LEU A 29 -4.47 4.31 15.29
N CYS A 30 -5.22 4.19 14.18
CA CYS A 30 -5.73 5.35 13.46
C CYS A 30 -6.66 6.22 14.30
N SER A 31 -7.56 5.62 15.08
CA SER A 31 -8.40 6.35 16.03
C SER A 31 -7.56 7.13 17.04
N TRP A 32 -6.50 6.53 17.59
CA TRP A 32 -5.59 7.23 18.49
C TRP A 32 -4.92 8.44 17.82
N LEU A 33 -4.44 8.28 16.58
CA LEU A 33 -3.84 9.37 15.80
C LEU A 33 -4.81 10.54 15.60
N ASP A 34 -6.11 10.27 15.44
CA ASP A 34 -7.11 11.32 15.25
C ASP A 34 -7.21 12.24 16.48
N TYR A 35 -7.16 11.68 17.69
CA TYR A 35 -7.13 12.50 18.92
C TYR A 35 -5.84 13.30 19.02
N GLN A 36 -4.70 12.72 18.64
CA GLN A 36 -3.43 13.44 18.63
C GLN A 36 -3.46 14.63 17.67
N MET A 37 -4.02 14.46 16.47
CA MET A 37 -4.17 15.57 15.51
C MET A 37 -5.13 16.64 16.02
N LEU A 38 -6.24 16.24 16.65
CA LEU A 38 -7.16 17.18 17.27
C LEU A 38 -6.51 17.97 18.40
N MET A 39 -5.77 17.30 19.29
CA MET A 39 -5.00 17.93 20.36
C MET A 39 -4.00 18.94 19.80
N ILE A 40 -3.26 18.60 18.75
CA ILE A 40 -2.31 19.51 18.10
C ILE A 40 -3.03 20.72 17.49
N PHE A 41 -4.15 20.50 16.81
CA PHE A 41 -4.93 21.59 16.21
C PHE A 41 -5.42 22.59 17.28
N LEU A 42 -6.00 22.08 18.36
CA LEU A 42 -6.50 22.90 19.45
C LEU A 42 -5.37 23.58 20.21
N ALA A 43 -4.26 22.88 20.46
CA ALA A 43 -3.08 23.47 21.09
C ALA A 43 -2.47 24.61 20.25
N ILE A 44 -2.57 24.60 18.92
CA ILE A 44 -2.07 25.71 18.11
C ILE A 44 -3.06 26.87 18.05
N ASN A 45 -4.38 26.60 18.10
CA ASN A 45 -5.41 27.63 17.94
C ASN A 45 -5.89 28.28 19.24
N LEU A 46 -5.87 27.54 20.35
CA LEU A 46 -6.43 27.96 21.64
C LEU A 46 -5.38 28.23 22.71
N PHE A 47 -4.12 27.86 22.49
CA PHE A 47 -3.10 28.01 23.54
C PHE A 47 -2.75 29.47 23.76
N GLU A 48 -3.20 29.99 24.89
CA GLU A 48 -2.82 31.30 25.39
C GLU A 48 -1.56 31.16 26.23
N VAL A 49 -0.50 31.84 25.79
CA VAL A 49 0.82 31.80 26.47
C VAL A 49 0.73 32.31 27.92
N MET A 50 -0.22 33.21 28.19
CA MET A 50 -0.39 33.83 29.50
C MET A 50 -1.11 32.92 30.52
N SER A 51 -1.78 31.85 30.09
CA SER A 51 -2.65 31.02 30.94
C SER A 51 -2.54 29.51 30.60
N PRO A 52 -1.33 28.91 30.66
CA PRO A 52 -1.09 27.58 30.10
C PRO A 52 -1.90 26.47 30.78
N LEU A 53 -2.11 26.52 32.10
CA LEU A 53 -2.90 25.51 32.82
C LEU A 53 -4.39 25.55 32.46
N VAL A 54 -4.94 26.76 32.28
CA VAL A 54 -6.33 26.94 31.87
C VAL A 54 -6.52 26.47 30.44
N SER A 55 -5.60 26.86 29.54
CA SER A 55 -5.60 26.40 28.15
C SER A 55 -5.54 24.87 28.04
N VAL A 56 -4.68 24.21 28.83
CA VAL A 56 -4.54 22.74 28.80
C VAL A 56 -5.81 22.05 29.32
N THR A 57 -6.39 22.52 30.43
CA THR A 57 -7.63 21.93 30.95
C THR A 57 -8.79 22.11 29.98
N GLU A 58 -8.86 23.27 29.31
CA GLU A 58 -9.87 23.53 28.31
C GLU A 58 -9.70 22.64 27.06
N ILE A 59 -8.47 22.51 26.54
CA ILE A 59 -8.16 21.61 25.42
C ILE A 59 -8.54 20.16 25.77
N LEU A 60 -8.22 19.69 26.97
CA LEU A 60 -8.62 18.35 27.44
C LEU A 60 -10.14 18.20 27.53
N ARG A 61 -10.84 19.25 28.00
CA ARG A 61 -12.31 19.26 28.07
C ARG A 61 -12.92 19.12 26.67
N TRP A 62 -12.46 19.91 25.71
CA TRP A 62 -12.96 19.87 24.34
C TRP A 62 -12.64 18.56 23.61
N THR A 63 -11.47 17.97 23.86
CA THR A 63 -11.06 16.74 23.17
C THR A 63 -11.68 15.47 23.74
N LEU A 64 -11.68 15.30 25.07
CA LEU A 64 -12.04 14.03 25.72
C LEU A 64 -13.48 14.02 26.26
N PHE A 65 -13.97 15.17 26.73
CA PHE A 65 -15.24 15.24 27.49
C PHE A 65 -16.39 15.87 26.70
N SER A 66 -16.14 16.42 25.51
CA SER A 66 -17.19 16.97 24.66
C SER A 66 -17.93 15.87 23.90
N VAL A 67 -19.25 15.80 24.10
CA VAL A 67 -20.15 14.91 23.35
C VAL A 67 -20.07 15.20 21.85
N TYR A 68 -20.02 16.48 21.46
CA TYR A 68 -19.89 16.90 20.07
C TYR A 68 -18.62 16.36 19.40
N SER A 69 -17.47 16.56 20.06
CA SER A 69 -16.19 16.02 19.59
C SER A 69 -16.26 14.50 19.46
N SER A 70 -16.82 13.81 20.46
CA SER A 70 -16.97 12.34 20.44
C SER A 70 -17.78 11.83 19.23
N VAL A 71 -18.92 12.47 18.93
CA VAL A 71 -19.78 12.10 17.80
C VAL A 71 -19.06 12.31 16.46
N LEU A 72 -18.43 13.47 16.26
CA LEU A 72 -17.69 13.74 15.03
C LEU A 72 -16.46 12.85 14.89
N MET A 73 -15.76 12.55 15.98
CA MET A 73 -14.65 11.60 16.00
C MET A 73 -15.12 10.19 15.62
N LEU A 74 -16.34 9.79 16.01
CA LEU A 74 -16.94 8.53 15.56
C LEU A 74 -17.18 8.55 14.04
N LEU A 75 -17.72 9.64 13.48
CA LEU A 75 -17.88 9.77 12.02
C LEU A 75 -16.54 9.67 11.30
N ILE A 76 -15.53 10.41 11.77
CA ILE A 76 -14.18 10.38 11.23
C ILE A 76 -13.58 8.95 11.28
N ARG A 77 -13.82 8.20 12.37
CA ARG A 77 -13.41 6.80 12.50
C ARG A 77 -14.12 5.91 11.50
N VAL A 78 -15.43 6.06 11.30
CA VAL A 78 -16.19 5.29 10.30
C VAL A 78 -15.65 5.56 8.88
N SER A 79 -15.36 6.81 8.54
CA SER A 79 -14.74 7.17 7.26
C SER A 79 -13.33 6.56 7.12
N THR A 80 -12.55 6.55 8.20
CA THR A 80 -11.21 5.95 8.24
C THR A 80 -11.26 4.43 8.10
N ILE A 81 -12.25 3.76 8.71
CA ILE A 81 -12.54 2.32 8.51
C ILE A 81 -12.87 2.07 7.04
N GLY A 82 -13.74 2.88 6.43
CA GLY A 82 -14.09 2.77 5.01
C GLY A 82 -12.86 2.86 4.11
N TYR A 83 -12.01 3.87 4.33
CA TYR A 83 -10.75 4.03 3.60
C TYR A 83 -9.79 2.85 3.82
N GLY A 84 -9.62 2.41 5.07
CA GLY A 84 -8.82 1.24 5.42
C GLY A 84 -9.29 -0.04 4.72
N LEU A 85 -10.60 -0.28 4.64
CA LEU A 85 -11.18 -1.43 3.95
C LEU A 85 -10.86 -1.40 2.44
N VAL A 86 -10.96 -0.24 1.80
CA VAL A 86 -10.60 -0.08 0.39
C VAL A 86 -9.12 -0.37 0.16
N LEU A 87 -8.24 0.13 1.03
CA LEU A 87 -6.81 -0.15 0.95
C LEU A 87 -6.49 -1.63 1.15
N CYS A 88 -7.16 -2.29 2.11
CA CYS A 88 -7.02 -3.74 2.33
C CYS A 88 -7.48 -4.52 1.10
N HIS A 89 -8.63 -4.14 0.51
CA HIS A 89 -9.15 -4.77 -0.69
C HIS A 89 -8.16 -4.65 -1.87
N ILE A 90 -7.61 -3.46 -2.10
CA ILE A 90 -6.57 -3.23 -3.13
C ILE A 90 -5.32 -4.08 -2.88
N HIS A 91 -4.92 -4.24 -1.61
CA HIS A 91 -3.73 -5.00 -1.25
C HIS A 91 -3.92 -6.51 -1.39
N TYR A 92 -5.07 -7.03 -0.99
CA TYR A 92 -5.35 -8.46 -0.97
C TYR A 92 -5.86 -9.01 -2.30
N ASN A 93 -6.47 -8.18 -3.14
CA ASN A 93 -6.88 -8.59 -4.48
C ASN A 93 -5.67 -8.99 -5.33
N ASN A 94 -5.87 -10.05 -6.10
CA ASN A 94 -4.90 -10.50 -7.07
C ASN A 94 -4.55 -9.38 -8.06
N PRO A 95 -3.27 -9.27 -8.43
CA PRO A 95 -2.89 -8.37 -9.49
C PRO A 95 -3.56 -8.73 -10.80
N GLN A 96 -4.13 -7.72 -11.42
CA GLN A 96 -4.65 -7.81 -12.76
C GLN A 96 -3.81 -6.89 -13.65
N CYS A 97 -3.37 -7.43 -14.79
CA CYS A 97 -2.86 -6.62 -15.88
C CYS A 97 -3.93 -6.65 -16.97
N PHE A 98 -4.21 -5.48 -17.54
CA PHE A 98 -5.26 -5.32 -18.53
C PHE A 98 -4.63 -5.13 -19.90
N GLU A 99 -5.22 -5.77 -20.91
CA GLU A 99 -4.70 -5.72 -22.29
C GLU A 99 -4.73 -4.30 -22.84
N ASN A 100 -5.80 -3.57 -22.50
CA ASN A 100 -6.07 -2.20 -22.94
C ASN A 100 -6.32 -1.27 -21.74
N ASN A 101 -5.95 0.00 -21.90
CA ASN A 101 -6.17 1.04 -20.89
C ASN A 101 -7.68 1.28 -20.60
N MET A 102 -8.55 1.10 -21.58
CA MET A 102 -10.02 1.22 -21.38
C MET A 102 -10.59 0.15 -20.46
N LEU A 103 -10.15 -1.12 -20.62
CA LEU A 103 -10.54 -2.21 -19.73
C LEU A 103 -10.06 -1.94 -18.31
N ARG A 104 -8.81 -1.46 -18.19
CA ARG A 104 -8.25 -1.03 -16.91
C ARG A 104 -9.09 0.05 -16.24
N ILE A 105 -9.44 1.10 -16.97
CA ILE A 105 -10.27 2.19 -16.44
C ILE A 105 -11.61 1.62 -15.99
N THR A 106 -12.28 0.82 -16.81
CA THR A 106 -13.61 0.27 -16.51
C THR A 106 -13.61 -0.59 -15.26
N TYR A 107 -12.59 -1.46 -15.10
CA TYR A 107 -12.49 -2.35 -13.95
C TYR A 107 -11.99 -1.62 -12.68
N GLU A 108 -11.01 -0.72 -12.80
CA GLU A 108 -10.51 0.05 -11.67
C GLU A 108 -11.47 1.19 -11.25
N PHE A 109 -12.38 1.64 -12.11
CA PHE A 109 -13.29 2.76 -11.87
C PHE A 109 -14.09 2.63 -10.57
N PRO A 110 -14.82 1.53 -10.27
CA PRO A 110 -15.57 1.42 -9.03
C PRO A 110 -14.65 1.52 -7.81
N ILE A 111 -13.49 0.87 -7.84
CA ILE A 111 -12.52 0.92 -6.73
C ILE A 111 -11.98 2.34 -6.55
N ARG A 112 -11.65 3.02 -7.63
CA ARG A 112 -11.19 4.42 -7.64
C ARG A 112 -12.27 5.37 -7.13
N LEU A 113 -13.53 5.16 -7.51
CA LEU A 113 -14.66 5.97 -7.06
C LEU A 113 -14.90 5.81 -5.56
N VAL A 114 -14.90 4.58 -5.06
CA VAL A 114 -15.02 4.30 -3.62
C VAL A 114 -13.81 4.87 -2.86
N LEU A 115 -12.61 4.79 -3.43
CA LEU A 115 -11.40 5.39 -2.87
C LEU A 115 -11.52 6.92 -2.76
N ILE A 116 -11.91 7.62 -3.83
CA ILE A 116 -12.15 9.07 -3.81
C ILE A 116 -13.23 9.41 -2.77
N ALA A 117 -14.35 8.69 -2.77
CA ALA A 117 -15.45 8.92 -1.85
C ALA A 117 -15.00 8.77 -0.38
N SER A 118 -14.18 7.75 -0.07
CA SER A 118 -13.63 7.55 1.27
C SER A 118 -12.65 8.66 1.67
N ILE A 119 -11.79 9.13 0.76
CA ILE A 119 -10.88 10.25 1.00
C ILE A 119 -11.67 11.53 1.25
N LEU A 120 -12.63 11.84 0.38
CA LEU A 120 -13.50 13.02 0.52
C LEU A 120 -14.30 12.99 1.81
N SER A 121 -14.82 11.83 2.20
CA SER A 121 -15.52 11.65 3.47
C SER A 121 -14.62 12.00 4.64
N ILE A 122 -13.38 11.47 4.69
CA ILE A 122 -12.40 11.80 5.74
C ILE A 122 -12.10 13.30 5.76
N THR A 123 -11.83 13.91 4.59
CA THR A 123 -11.47 15.33 4.53
C THR A 123 -12.64 16.21 4.94
N MET A 124 -13.86 15.88 4.51
CA MET A 124 -15.07 16.63 4.84
C MET A 124 -15.37 16.55 6.34
N THR A 125 -15.36 15.36 6.94
CA THR A 125 -15.63 15.21 8.38
C THR A 125 -14.53 15.84 9.24
N SER A 126 -13.27 15.76 8.81
CA SER A 126 -12.15 16.38 9.53
C SER A 126 -12.23 17.91 9.44
N SER A 127 -12.47 18.45 8.25
CA SER A 127 -12.69 19.90 8.09
C SER A 127 -13.89 20.38 8.87
N TRP A 128 -14.97 19.61 8.94
CA TRP A 128 -16.15 19.97 9.73
C TRP A 128 -15.77 20.15 11.19
N LEU A 129 -15.09 19.16 11.77
CA LEU A 129 -14.65 19.19 13.15
C LEU A 129 -13.76 20.42 13.41
N PHE A 130 -12.73 20.61 12.60
CA PHE A 130 -11.78 21.71 12.79
C PHE A 130 -12.39 23.09 12.57
N ALA A 131 -13.22 23.25 11.54
CA ALA A 131 -13.93 24.50 11.26
C ALA A 131 -14.89 24.88 12.38
N SER A 132 -15.58 23.90 12.97
CA SER A 132 -16.48 24.13 14.10
C SER A 132 -15.75 24.75 15.30
N PHE A 133 -14.53 24.27 15.60
CA PHE A 133 -13.73 24.84 16.69
C PHE A 133 -13.21 26.24 16.39
N VAL A 134 -12.88 26.53 15.12
CA VAL A 134 -12.45 27.88 14.72
C VAL A 134 -13.58 28.89 14.88
N ASP A 135 -14.81 28.51 14.50
CA ASP A 135 -15.97 29.39 14.59
C ASP A 135 -16.42 29.58 16.05
N LEU A 136 -16.40 28.53 16.86
CA LEU A 136 -16.64 28.60 18.32
C LEU A 136 -15.69 29.61 18.99
N ASN A 137 -14.39 29.58 18.64
CA ASN A 137 -13.38 30.45 19.24
C ASN A 137 -13.53 31.92 18.83
N ASN A 138 -13.97 32.20 17.60
CA ASN A 138 -14.07 33.58 17.11
C ASN A 138 -15.34 34.31 17.59
N GLY A 139 -16.23 33.65 18.34
CA GLY A 139 -17.49 34.24 18.84
C GLY A 139 -18.50 34.66 17.77
N ASN A 140 -18.15 34.52 16.49
CA ASN A 140 -18.90 34.98 15.34
C ASN A 140 -19.74 33.86 14.72
N TYR A 141 -20.67 33.31 15.51
CA TYR A 141 -21.61 32.28 15.07
C TYR A 141 -22.48 32.70 13.87
N LEU A 142 -22.70 34.01 13.71
CA LEU A 142 -23.61 34.58 12.72
C LEU A 142 -23.05 34.63 11.30
N LEU A 143 -21.72 34.52 11.08
CA LEU A 143 -21.16 34.83 9.77
C LEU A 143 -20.84 33.65 8.86
N GLY A 144 -20.79 32.40 9.33
CA GLY A 144 -20.69 31.15 8.53
C GLY A 144 -19.54 31.00 7.51
N GLY A 145 -18.91 32.07 7.03
CA GLY A 145 -18.00 32.09 5.89
C GLY A 145 -16.65 31.44 6.19
N SER A 146 -16.21 31.47 7.45
CA SER A 146 -15.02 30.74 7.92
C SER A 146 -15.26 29.23 7.83
N TRP A 147 -16.42 28.75 8.28
CA TRP A 147 -16.81 27.35 8.13
C TRP A 147 -16.87 26.91 6.68
N TYR A 148 -17.59 27.63 5.81
CA TYR A 148 -17.70 27.29 4.39
C TYR A 148 -16.34 27.27 3.68
N TYR A 149 -15.48 28.24 3.99
CA TYR A 149 -14.13 28.31 3.44
C TYR A 149 -13.28 27.09 3.85
N LEU A 150 -13.22 26.75 5.13
CA LEU A 150 -12.42 25.61 5.62
C LEU A 150 -12.97 24.26 5.15
N MET A 151 -14.30 24.14 4.98
CA MET A 151 -14.95 22.96 4.44
C MET A 151 -14.61 22.73 2.97
N THR A 152 -14.84 23.73 2.12
CA THR A 152 -14.53 23.66 0.68
C THR A 152 -13.03 23.43 0.45
N PHE A 153 -12.19 24.10 1.25
CA PHE A 153 -10.75 23.91 1.24
C PHE A 153 -10.32 22.49 1.60
N GLY A 154 -10.97 21.87 2.59
CA GLY A 154 -10.75 20.47 2.95
C GLY A 154 -11.00 19.50 1.82
N CYS A 155 -12.13 19.66 1.13
CA CYS A 155 -12.47 18.86 -0.05
C CYS A 155 -11.44 19.07 -1.18
N PHE A 156 -11.01 20.30 -1.43
CA PHE A 156 -9.95 20.60 -2.40
C PHE A 156 -8.64 19.88 -2.06
N CYS A 157 -8.24 19.88 -0.79
CA CYS A 157 -7.08 19.14 -0.31
C CYS A 157 -7.22 17.62 -0.55
N GLY A 158 -8.42 17.06 -0.30
CA GLY A 158 -8.71 15.65 -0.58
C GLY A 158 -8.56 15.28 -2.06
N ILE A 159 -9.10 16.11 -2.96
CA ILE A 159 -8.99 15.91 -4.42
C ILE A 159 -7.52 16.01 -4.86
N SER A 160 -6.81 17.03 -4.41
CA SER A 160 -5.40 17.24 -4.73
C SER A 160 -4.54 16.06 -4.25
N TYR A 161 -4.80 15.56 -3.04
CA TYR A 161 -4.15 14.35 -2.51
C TYR A 161 -4.43 13.13 -3.39
N TYR A 162 -5.69 12.91 -3.78
CA TYR A 162 -6.05 11.76 -4.60
C TYR A 162 -5.34 11.79 -5.96
N GLN A 163 -5.36 12.94 -6.65
CA GLN A 163 -4.69 13.10 -7.94
C GLN A 163 -3.18 12.81 -7.84
N LYS A 164 -2.54 13.32 -6.78
CA LYS A 164 -1.09 13.15 -6.57
C LYS A 164 -0.69 11.73 -6.15
N SER A 165 -1.46 11.12 -5.25
CA SER A 165 -1.11 9.83 -4.62
C SER A 165 -1.63 8.62 -5.41
N HIS A 166 -2.83 8.73 -6.00
CA HIS A 166 -3.57 7.61 -6.61
C HIS A 166 -3.96 7.82 -8.08
N GLY A 167 -3.70 8.99 -8.67
CA GLY A 167 -4.14 9.29 -10.04
C GLY A 167 -3.62 8.31 -11.11
N ARG A 168 -2.39 7.80 -10.97
CA ARG A 168 -1.77 6.92 -11.98
C ARG A 168 -2.03 5.44 -11.76
N CYS A 169 -1.77 4.94 -10.55
CA CYS A 169 -1.93 3.52 -10.22
C CYS A 169 -2.43 3.36 -8.78
N LEU A 170 -3.25 2.33 -8.57
CA LEU A 170 -3.57 1.83 -7.23
C LEU A 170 -2.29 1.28 -6.60
N ARG A 171 -1.84 1.91 -5.52
CA ARG A 171 -0.63 1.50 -4.80
C ARG A 171 -0.98 0.45 -3.77
N ARG A 172 -0.28 -0.68 -3.79
CA ARG A 172 -0.29 -1.66 -2.70
C ARG A 172 0.66 -1.23 -1.59
N PHE A 173 0.49 -1.85 -0.42
CA PHE A 173 1.47 -1.69 0.66
C PHE A 173 2.83 -2.24 0.22
N PRO A 174 3.92 -1.46 0.36
CA PRO A 174 5.25 -1.95 0.06
C PRO A 174 5.64 -2.99 1.09
N LEU A 175 6.21 -4.15 0.70
CA LEU A 175 6.68 -5.12 1.67
C LEU A 175 7.79 -4.50 2.54
N PRO A 176 7.74 -4.65 3.88
CA PRO A 176 8.82 -4.15 4.73
C PRO A 176 10.10 -4.92 4.41
N ILE A 177 11.16 -4.22 4.00
CA ILE A 177 12.43 -4.87 3.65
C ILE A 177 13.24 -5.19 4.92
N VAL A 178 13.04 -4.43 6.00
CA VAL A 178 13.82 -4.52 7.25
C VAL A 178 12.88 -4.64 8.45
N HIS A 179 13.21 -5.56 9.35
CA HIS A 179 12.56 -5.71 10.66
C HIS A 179 12.95 -4.54 11.55
N LEU A 180 12.14 -3.49 11.51
CA LEU A 180 12.27 -2.34 12.40
C LEU A 180 11.29 -2.49 13.55
N ASP A 181 11.71 -2.07 14.74
CA ASP A 181 10.80 -2.00 15.89
C ASP A 181 9.60 -1.11 15.55
N MET A 182 8.41 -1.55 15.96
CA MET A 182 7.15 -0.89 15.63
C MET A 182 7.12 0.54 16.18
N LYS A 183 7.68 0.74 17.38
CA LYS A 183 7.78 2.06 18.01
C LYS A 183 8.60 3.03 17.16
N GLU A 184 9.79 2.61 16.75
CA GLU A 184 10.68 3.42 15.92
C GLU A 184 10.06 3.72 14.55
N CYS A 185 9.40 2.74 13.94
CA CYS A 185 8.64 2.93 12.70
C CYS A 185 7.56 3.99 12.85
N LEU A 186 6.74 3.89 13.91
CA LEU A 186 5.65 4.84 14.15
C LEU A 186 6.18 6.25 14.38
N LEU A 187 7.23 6.42 15.19
CA LEU A 187 7.87 7.70 15.44
C LEU A 187 8.44 8.30 14.14
N GLN A 188 9.13 7.49 13.36
CA GLN A 188 9.72 7.89 12.09
C GLN A 188 8.63 8.27 11.06
N ILE A 189 7.56 7.49 10.97
CA ILE A 189 6.40 7.80 10.11
C ILE A 189 5.81 9.14 10.53
N TRP A 190 5.56 9.35 11.82
CA TRP A 190 4.98 10.58 12.34
C TRP A 190 5.84 11.80 12.02
N ARG A 191 7.11 11.79 12.41
CA ARG A 191 8.05 12.91 12.21
C ARG A 191 8.24 13.23 10.73
N ASN A 192 8.42 12.21 9.90
CA ASN A 192 8.64 12.41 8.48
C ASN A 192 7.38 12.90 7.79
N GLN A 193 6.22 12.31 8.08
CA GLN A 193 4.96 12.71 7.42
C GLN A 193 4.51 14.10 7.84
N LEU A 194 4.68 14.50 9.11
CA LEU A 194 4.35 15.85 9.56
C LEU A 194 5.15 16.90 8.79
N LYS A 195 6.47 16.72 8.70
CA LYS A 195 7.36 17.64 7.97
C LYS A 195 7.06 17.69 6.48
N THR A 196 6.86 16.54 5.83
CA THR A 196 6.60 16.50 4.38
C THR A 196 5.22 17.04 4.04
N SER A 197 4.21 16.78 4.87
CA SER A 197 2.83 17.23 4.64
C SER A 197 2.69 18.72 4.88
N ALA A 198 3.38 19.29 5.88
CA ALA A 198 3.41 20.73 6.12
C ALA A 198 3.94 21.51 4.91
N LYS A 199 5.01 21.00 4.27
CA LYS A 199 5.53 21.56 3.01
C LYS A 199 4.56 21.35 1.84
N ALA A 200 3.98 20.15 1.74
CA ALA A 200 3.06 19.82 0.67
C ALA A 200 1.74 20.61 0.74
N ALA A 201 1.33 21.05 1.94
CA ALA A 201 0.13 21.84 2.18
C ALA A 201 0.23 23.28 1.67
N ILE A 202 1.44 23.83 1.49
CA ILE A 202 1.64 25.21 1.03
C ILE A 202 1.00 25.42 -0.34
N VAL A 203 1.28 24.53 -1.30
CA VAL A 203 0.78 24.65 -2.68
C VAL A 203 -0.75 24.66 -2.76
N PRO A 204 -1.49 23.67 -2.21
CA PRO A 204 -2.95 23.69 -2.26
C PRO A 204 -3.53 24.87 -1.48
N THR A 205 -2.89 25.32 -0.39
CA THR A 205 -3.35 26.51 0.37
C THR A 205 -3.27 27.77 -0.49
N LEU A 206 -2.12 28.03 -1.13
CA LEU A 206 -1.94 29.21 -1.98
C LEU A 206 -2.83 29.17 -3.22
N LEU A 207 -2.94 28.00 -3.85
CA LEU A 207 -3.76 27.81 -5.05
C LEU A 207 -5.25 27.94 -4.73
N PHE A 208 -5.72 27.35 -3.62
CA PHE A 208 -7.10 27.52 -3.22
C PHE A 208 -7.41 28.96 -2.81
N ALA A 209 -6.51 29.61 -2.04
CA ALA A 209 -6.67 31.01 -1.69
C ALA A 209 -6.77 31.90 -2.94
N SER A 210 -5.96 31.65 -3.97
CA SER A 210 -6.01 32.43 -5.22
C SER A 210 -7.27 32.17 -6.05
N MET A 211 -7.83 30.96 -6.04
CA MET A 211 -9.10 30.66 -6.73
C MET A 211 -10.33 31.14 -5.96
N TYR A 212 -10.30 31.06 -4.63
CA TYR A 212 -11.40 31.45 -3.75
C TYR A 212 -11.51 32.98 -3.63
N TRP A 213 -10.38 33.67 -3.80
CA TRP A 213 -10.28 35.13 -3.69
C TRP A 213 -11.26 35.90 -4.62
N PRO A 214 -11.31 35.67 -5.94
CA PRO A 214 -12.22 36.39 -6.83
C PRO A 214 -13.69 35.98 -6.65
N THR A 215 -13.95 34.75 -6.22
CA THR A 215 -15.30 34.18 -6.18
C THR A 215 -16.12 34.69 -4.99
N MET A 216 -15.50 34.89 -3.83
CA MET A 216 -16.19 35.50 -2.68
C MET A 216 -16.31 37.02 -2.76
N GLY A 217 -15.34 37.71 -3.35
CA GLY A 217 -15.41 39.16 -3.55
C GLY A 217 -16.59 39.62 -4.43
N PHE A 218 -17.19 38.70 -5.20
CA PHE A 218 -18.33 38.97 -6.08
C PHE A 218 -19.70 38.65 -5.44
N LEU A 219 -19.75 37.74 -4.47
CA LEU A 219 -21.00 37.29 -3.84
C LEU A 219 -21.37 38.11 -2.58
N ASP A 220 -20.39 38.68 -1.89
CA ASP A 220 -20.57 39.36 -0.59
C ASP A 220 -20.63 40.90 -0.68
N THR A 221 -20.90 41.49 -1.85
CA THR A 221 -21.13 42.95 -1.96
C THR A 221 -22.49 43.42 -1.40
N THR A 222 -23.24 42.54 -0.74
CA THR A 222 -24.45 42.94 -0.02
C THR A 222 -24.10 43.18 1.45
N GLU A 223 -24.14 44.44 1.87
CA GLU A 223 -24.01 44.86 3.26
C GLU A 223 -25.17 44.28 4.09
N LEU A 224 -25.05 43.04 4.58
CA LEU A 224 -25.92 42.53 5.64
C LEU A 224 -25.26 42.84 7.00
N GLY A 225 -25.58 44.01 7.56
CA GLY A 225 -25.29 44.34 8.96
C GLY A 225 -24.00 45.12 9.24
N GLY A 226 -23.47 45.89 8.28
CA GLY A 226 -22.39 46.88 8.55
C GLY A 226 -20.98 46.31 8.74
N VAL A 227 -20.76 45.02 8.45
CA VAL A 227 -19.42 44.41 8.45
C VAL A 227 -19.05 44.09 7.00
N THR A 228 -18.08 44.82 6.47
CA THR A 228 -17.60 44.67 5.09
C THR A 228 -16.86 43.32 4.91
N THR A 229 -17.54 42.32 4.37
CA THR A 229 -16.96 41.06 3.91
C THR A 229 -16.53 41.18 2.45
N GLY A 230 -15.46 41.93 2.21
CA GLY A 230 -14.95 42.18 0.86
C GLY A 230 -13.65 41.43 0.53
N CYS A 231 -13.21 41.62 -0.72
CA CYS A 231 -11.92 41.16 -1.27
C CYS A 231 -10.74 41.37 -0.29
N SER A 232 -10.74 42.43 0.52
CA SER A 232 -9.70 42.72 1.51
C SER A 232 -9.56 41.70 2.65
N VAL A 233 -10.57 40.86 2.96
CA VAL A 233 -10.60 40.07 4.21
C VAL A 233 -9.53 38.96 4.28
N ILE A 234 -9.14 38.34 3.16
CA ILE A 234 -8.16 37.23 3.22
C ILE A 234 -6.71 37.76 3.31
N ILE A 235 -6.37 38.88 2.67
CA ILE A 235 -5.05 39.54 2.81
C ILE A 235 -4.94 40.19 4.19
N THR A 236 -6.04 40.75 4.71
CA THR A 236 -6.05 41.40 6.03
C THR A 236 -6.13 40.42 7.20
N GLN A 237 -6.48 39.14 6.97
CA GLN A 237 -6.58 38.13 8.04
C GLN A 237 -5.61 36.95 7.84
N PRO A 238 -4.29 37.15 8.06
CA PRO A 238 -3.29 36.09 7.96
C PRO A 238 -3.60 34.87 8.86
N LYS A 239 -4.34 35.09 9.96
CA LYS A 239 -4.84 34.03 10.86
C LYS A 239 -5.63 32.97 10.10
N ARG A 240 -6.51 33.35 9.17
CA ARG A 240 -7.34 32.39 8.40
C ARG A 240 -6.52 31.57 7.43
N LEU A 241 -5.54 32.20 6.76
CA LEU A 241 -4.63 31.50 5.85
C LEU A 241 -3.74 30.52 6.62
N PHE A 242 -3.28 30.90 7.81
CA PHE A 242 -2.55 30.00 8.70
C PHE A 242 -3.43 28.82 9.18
N GLN A 243 -4.69 29.08 9.57
CA GLN A 243 -5.64 28.04 9.96
C GLN A 243 -5.94 27.06 8.82
N ALA A 244 -6.12 27.57 7.60
CA ALA A 244 -6.24 26.73 6.40
C ALA A 244 -4.97 25.90 6.19
N TRP A 245 -3.78 26.51 6.20
CA TRP A 245 -2.53 25.77 6.05
C TRP A 245 -2.36 24.67 7.11
N LEU A 246 -2.69 24.95 8.37
CA LEU A 246 -2.65 23.98 9.46
C LEU A 246 -3.66 22.84 9.23
N LEU A 247 -4.89 23.19 8.85
CA LEU A 247 -5.94 22.24 8.50
C LEU A 247 -5.50 21.29 7.36
N ALA A 248 -5.00 21.86 6.26
CA ALA A 248 -4.46 21.08 5.15
C ALA A 248 -3.29 20.20 5.58
N THR A 249 -2.41 20.72 6.43
CA THR A 249 -1.29 19.95 6.97
C THR A 249 -1.80 18.72 7.70
N LEU A 250 -2.71 18.87 8.67
CA LEU A 250 -3.22 17.75 9.45
C LEU A 250 -4.01 16.75 8.60
N ILE A 251 -4.85 17.22 7.67
CA ILE A 251 -5.57 16.35 6.72
C ILE A 251 -4.58 15.54 5.87
N LEU A 252 -3.55 16.18 5.30
CA LEU A 252 -2.55 15.50 4.49
C LEU A 252 -1.71 14.52 5.32
N VAL A 253 -1.33 14.89 6.55
CA VAL A 253 -0.66 13.98 7.49
C VAL A 253 -1.53 12.75 7.70
N LYS A 254 -2.83 12.91 7.99
CA LYS A 254 -3.76 11.80 8.17
C LYS A 254 -3.82 10.90 6.95
N LEU A 255 -4.08 11.48 5.77
CA LEU A 255 -4.20 10.72 4.52
C LEU A 255 -2.90 10.01 4.14
N HIS A 256 -1.72 10.51 4.54
CA HIS A 256 -0.43 9.84 4.29
C HIS A 256 -0.05 8.81 5.36
N ILE A 257 -0.41 9.03 6.63
CA ILE A 257 -0.07 8.11 7.72
C ILE A 257 -0.97 6.88 7.69
N VAL A 258 -2.28 7.04 7.43
CA VAL A 258 -3.24 5.93 7.47
C VAL A 258 -2.81 4.76 6.57
N PRO A 259 -2.47 4.93 5.27
CA PRO A 259 -2.02 3.81 4.43
C PRO A 259 -0.72 3.17 4.93
N LYS A 260 0.20 3.97 5.49
CA LYS A 260 1.46 3.44 6.03
C LYS A 260 1.23 2.61 7.29
N LEU A 261 0.30 3.05 8.14
CA LEU A 261 -0.04 2.37 9.38
C LEU A 261 -0.78 1.05 9.10
N TYR A 262 -1.77 1.06 8.19
CA TYR A 262 -2.40 -0.17 7.71
C TYR A 262 -1.37 -1.12 7.09
N GLY A 263 -0.48 -0.62 6.21
CA GLY A 263 0.59 -1.43 5.63
C GLY A 263 1.50 -2.06 6.70
N LEU A 264 2.02 -1.25 7.62
CA LEU A 264 2.88 -1.69 8.72
C LEU A 264 2.25 -2.83 9.54
N ILE A 265 0.95 -2.73 9.83
CA ILE A 265 0.25 -3.68 10.71
C ILE A 265 -0.19 -4.92 9.94
N LEU A 266 -0.70 -4.75 8.72
CA LEU A 266 -1.12 -5.87 7.88
C LEU A 266 0.06 -6.71 7.41
N GLN A 267 1.24 -6.10 7.26
CA GLN A 267 2.49 -6.76 6.88
C GLN A 267 3.35 -7.13 8.09
N ARG A 268 2.81 -7.04 9.31
CA ARG A 268 3.50 -7.52 10.51
C ARG A 268 3.84 -9.00 10.35
N GLN A 269 5.00 -9.40 10.87
CA GLN A 269 5.48 -10.77 10.87
C GLN A 269 4.37 -11.77 11.23
N LEU A 270 4.26 -12.80 10.41
CA LEU A 270 3.43 -13.98 10.68
C LEU A 270 4.30 -14.97 11.45
N SER A 271 3.86 -15.37 12.63
CA SER A 271 4.41 -16.57 13.27
C SER A 271 3.98 -17.76 12.43
N LEU A 272 4.92 -18.34 11.69
CA LEU A 272 4.68 -19.53 10.89
C LEU A 272 5.18 -20.76 11.64
N ILE A 273 4.45 -21.86 11.53
CA ILE A 273 4.79 -23.19 12.09
C ILE A 273 4.68 -24.25 10.99
N CYS A 274 5.50 -25.28 11.05
CA CYS A 274 5.40 -26.41 10.12
C CYS A 274 4.47 -27.48 10.69
N ASP A 275 3.17 -27.19 10.82
CA ASP A 275 2.14 -28.13 11.29
C ASP A 275 1.16 -28.55 10.19
N LEU A 276 0.38 -29.60 10.45
CA LEU A 276 -0.62 -30.10 9.50
C LEU A 276 -1.84 -29.18 9.44
N ARG A 277 -2.38 -28.95 8.23
CA ARG A 277 -3.54 -28.04 8.03
C ARG A 277 -4.76 -28.45 8.86
N HIS A 278 -5.01 -29.75 8.98
CA HIS A 278 -6.22 -30.26 9.65
C HIS A 278 -6.24 -30.00 11.16
N GLN A 279 -5.09 -29.94 11.82
CA GLN A 279 -5.00 -29.69 13.28
C GLN A 279 -5.46 -28.28 13.66
N HIS A 280 -5.43 -27.35 12.71
CA HIS A 280 -5.78 -25.94 12.92
C HIS A 280 -7.10 -25.52 12.29
N LYS A 281 -7.87 -26.48 11.75
CA LYS A 281 -9.17 -26.20 11.14
C LYS A 281 -10.22 -25.78 12.17
N ASP A 282 -10.19 -26.41 13.35
CA ASP A 282 -11.21 -26.24 14.39
C ASP A 282 -10.74 -25.39 15.58
N THR A 283 -9.52 -24.83 15.54
CA THR A 283 -9.01 -24.01 16.65
C THR A 283 -9.65 -22.63 16.64
N ASP A 284 -10.62 -22.42 17.52
CA ASP A 284 -11.31 -21.14 17.64
C ASP A 284 -10.49 -20.12 18.44
N ILE A 285 -9.99 -19.11 17.75
CA ILE A 285 -9.30 -17.99 18.39
C ILE A 285 -10.32 -16.92 18.81
N ASN A 286 -10.33 -16.56 20.10
CA ASN A 286 -11.15 -15.44 20.57
C ASN A 286 -10.47 -14.10 20.21
N LEU A 287 -11.10 -13.34 19.31
CA LEU A 287 -10.60 -12.06 18.81
C LEU A 287 -10.36 -11.04 19.92
N PHE A 288 -11.24 -10.99 20.93
CA PHE A 288 -11.12 -10.06 22.05
C PHE A 288 -9.87 -10.31 22.86
N ASN A 289 -9.59 -11.59 23.18
CA ASN A 289 -8.38 -11.98 23.89
C ASN A 289 -7.11 -11.59 23.11
N LEU A 290 -7.10 -11.73 21.77
CA LEU A 290 -5.97 -11.29 20.94
C LEU A 290 -5.74 -9.78 21.03
N ILE A 291 -6.82 -8.99 20.93
CA ILE A 291 -6.77 -7.53 21.03
C ILE A 291 -6.26 -7.13 22.41
N TRP A 292 -6.83 -7.72 23.46
CA TRP A 292 -6.49 -7.43 24.84
C TRP A 292 -5.04 -7.77 25.20
N GLU A 293 -4.56 -8.97 24.86
CA GLU A 293 -3.16 -9.40 25.06
C GLU A 293 -2.17 -8.41 24.41
N ARG A 294 -2.54 -7.86 23.24
CA ARG A 294 -1.70 -6.92 22.49
C ARG A 294 -1.76 -5.50 23.03
N PHE A 295 -2.89 -5.08 23.57
CA PHE A 295 -2.97 -3.85 24.36
C PHE A 295 -2.14 -3.95 25.63
N GLN A 296 -2.21 -5.07 26.34
CA GLN A 296 -1.35 -5.32 27.51
C GLN A 296 0.12 -5.28 27.12
N TYR A 297 0.50 -5.92 26.01
CA TYR A 297 1.87 -5.87 25.49
C TYR A 297 2.33 -4.44 25.20
N PHE A 298 1.51 -3.66 24.50
CA PHE A 298 1.82 -2.25 24.21
C PHE A 298 1.98 -1.44 25.50
N PHE A 299 1.13 -1.68 26.49
CA PHE A 299 1.18 -1.00 27.78
C PHE A 299 2.40 -1.41 28.61
N CYS A 300 2.80 -2.68 28.58
CA CYS A 300 4.02 -3.18 29.22
C CYS A 300 5.27 -2.54 28.60
N ILE A 301 5.34 -2.44 27.26
CA ILE A 301 6.44 -1.72 26.57
C ILE A 301 6.48 -0.27 27.02
N MET A 302 5.34 0.42 27.02
CA MET A 302 5.26 1.82 27.44
C MET A 302 5.68 2.02 28.89
N ARG A 303 5.47 1.01 29.75
CA ARG A 303 5.90 1.00 31.16
C ARG A 303 7.30 0.41 31.40
N MET A 304 8.04 0.05 30.35
CA MET A 304 9.35 -0.61 30.46
C MET A 304 9.33 -1.87 31.35
N ARG A 305 8.22 -2.61 31.40
CA ARG A 305 8.12 -3.84 32.19
C ARG A 305 8.62 -5.05 31.39
N PRO A 306 9.34 -5.99 32.03
CA PRO A 306 9.78 -7.22 31.38
C PRO A 306 8.59 -8.06 30.93
N MET A 307 8.74 -8.69 29.77
CA MET A 307 7.68 -9.42 29.09
C MET A 307 7.57 -10.85 29.62
N PRO A 308 6.36 -11.40 29.85
CA PRO A 308 6.20 -12.82 30.11
C PRO A 308 6.49 -13.60 28.82
N GLY A 309 7.58 -14.40 28.83
CA GLY A 309 8.16 -15.03 27.64
C GLY A 309 7.31 -16.12 26.99
N ASP A 310 6.46 -16.82 27.75
CA ASP A 310 5.94 -18.12 27.31
C ASP A 310 4.52 -18.08 26.69
N ILE A 311 3.78 -16.99 26.84
CA ILE A 311 2.34 -16.99 26.54
C ILE A 311 2.02 -16.63 25.07
N GLN A 312 2.92 -15.96 24.35
CA GLN A 312 2.57 -15.34 23.05
C GLN A 312 2.85 -16.19 21.80
N SER A 313 3.72 -17.19 21.86
CA SER A 313 4.27 -17.82 20.63
C SER A 313 3.29 -18.77 19.94
N HIS A 314 2.49 -19.51 20.70
CA HIS A 314 1.72 -20.65 20.17
C HIS A 314 0.29 -20.29 19.74
N LYS A 315 -0.31 -19.21 20.25
CA LYS A 315 -1.71 -18.86 19.90
C LYS A 315 -1.88 -18.23 18.51
N PHE A 316 -0.82 -17.60 17.98
CA PHE A 316 -0.86 -16.86 16.70
C PHE A 316 -0.19 -17.60 15.54
N SER A 317 0.39 -18.78 15.81
CA SER A 317 1.13 -19.53 14.82
C SER A 317 0.21 -20.06 13.73
N ILE A 318 0.56 -19.91 12.45
CA ILE A 318 -0.20 -20.41 11.31
C ILE A 318 0.65 -21.46 10.59
N PRO A 319 0.08 -22.62 10.22
CA PRO A 319 0.77 -23.56 9.36
C PRO A 319 1.26 -22.90 8.07
N VAL A 320 2.53 -23.09 7.72
CA VAL A 320 3.10 -22.53 6.48
C VAL A 320 2.29 -22.99 5.27
N ALA A 321 1.99 -24.29 5.20
CA ALA A 321 1.16 -24.91 4.16
C ALA A 321 -0.19 -24.17 4.00
N MET A 322 -0.90 -23.96 5.11
CA MET A 322 -2.19 -23.24 5.14
C MET A 322 -2.08 -21.79 4.66
N ALA A 323 -0.97 -21.11 4.97
CA ALA A 323 -0.77 -19.72 4.63
C ALA A 323 -0.34 -19.51 3.17
N LEU A 324 0.38 -20.46 2.57
CA LEU A 324 0.79 -20.43 1.16
C LEU A 324 -0.34 -20.85 0.22
N ASP A 325 -1.22 -21.73 0.66
CA ASP A 325 -2.36 -22.26 -0.10
C ASP A 325 -3.50 -21.24 -0.33
N THR A 326 -3.40 -20.02 0.22
CA THR A 326 -4.45 -19.00 0.03
C THR A 326 -4.32 -18.26 -1.30
N GLU A 327 -4.68 -18.91 -2.41
CA GLU A 327 -4.60 -18.32 -3.76
C GLU A 327 -5.45 -17.05 -3.97
N GLN A 328 -6.45 -16.86 -3.11
CA GLN A 328 -7.43 -15.78 -3.24
C GLN A 328 -7.01 -14.48 -2.56
N ILE A 329 -5.96 -14.51 -1.72
CA ILE A 329 -5.51 -13.37 -0.92
C ILE A 329 -4.02 -13.12 -1.20
N TYR A 330 -3.75 -12.54 -2.37
CA TYR A 330 -2.39 -12.26 -2.86
C TYR A 330 -1.49 -11.60 -1.82
N GLY A 331 -1.96 -10.50 -1.21
CA GLY A 331 -1.16 -9.76 -0.22
C GLY A 331 -0.77 -10.60 1.01
N PHE A 332 -1.61 -11.55 1.41
CA PHE A 332 -1.33 -12.44 2.53
C PHE A 332 -0.39 -13.57 2.12
N GLN A 333 -0.62 -14.18 0.96
CA GLN A 333 0.26 -15.21 0.40
C GLN A 333 1.68 -14.66 0.17
N LEU A 334 1.79 -13.44 -0.34
CA LEU A 334 3.06 -12.74 -0.53
C LEU A 334 3.79 -12.51 0.81
N LEU A 335 3.06 -12.15 1.87
CA LEU A 335 3.61 -12.01 3.21
C LEU A 335 4.06 -13.36 3.76
N ALA A 336 3.25 -14.42 3.63
CA ALA A 336 3.57 -15.77 4.07
C ALA A 336 4.82 -16.31 3.36
N ALA A 337 4.93 -16.09 2.06
CA ALA A 337 6.09 -16.46 1.25
C ALA A 337 7.38 -15.77 1.72
N ARG A 338 7.31 -14.47 2.03
CA ARG A 338 8.44 -13.71 2.58
C ARG A 338 8.85 -14.21 3.97
N GLU A 339 7.90 -14.45 4.85
CA GLU A 339 8.19 -14.96 6.20
C GLU A 339 8.73 -16.39 6.17
N PHE A 340 8.26 -17.21 5.23
CA PHE A 340 8.83 -18.53 4.95
C PHE A 340 10.30 -18.43 4.55
N TYR A 341 10.65 -17.56 3.59
CA TYR A 341 12.04 -17.30 3.23
C TYR A 341 12.89 -16.84 4.42
N ALA A 342 12.39 -15.88 5.20
CA ALA A 342 13.09 -15.37 6.38
C ALA A 342 13.35 -16.47 7.40
N ALA A 343 12.37 -17.34 7.64
CA ALA A 343 12.52 -18.45 8.56
C ALA A 343 13.51 -19.52 8.06
N MET A 344 13.50 -19.83 6.76
CA MET A 344 14.40 -20.81 6.15
C MET A 344 15.85 -20.30 6.02
N SER A 345 16.03 -19.00 5.83
CA SER A 345 17.36 -18.37 5.77
C SER A 345 17.94 -18.05 7.17
N GLY A 346 17.11 -17.95 8.21
CA GLY A 346 17.50 -17.61 9.59
C GLY A 346 17.78 -18.80 10.52
N SER A 347 18.05 -18.52 11.80
CA SER A 347 18.29 -19.56 12.82
C SER A 347 17.05 -20.41 13.11
N SER A 348 15.86 -19.87 12.89
CA SER A 348 14.56 -20.52 13.11
C SER A 348 14.26 -21.69 12.19
N CYS A 349 15.05 -21.93 11.15
CA CYS A 349 14.91 -23.10 10.28
C CYS A 349 14.97 -24.39 11.09
N LEU A 350 15.92 -24.51 12.03
CA LEU A 350 16.01 -25.67 12.91
C LEU A 350 14.76 -25.80 13.78
N ASP A 351 14.23 -24.70 14.31
CA ASP A 351 13.03 -24.73 15.15
C ASP A 351 11.77 -25.13 14.37
N LEU A 352 11.68 -24.80 13.09
CA LEU A 352 10.59 -25.25 12.21
C LEU A 352 10.65 -26.75 11.92
N PHE A 353 11.83 -27.36 11.96
CA PHE A 353 12.03 -28.78 11.68
C PHE A 353 12.35 -29.63 12.93
N LYS A 354 12.44 -29.03 14.12
CA LYS A 354 12.48 -29.71 15.41
C LYS A 354 11.10 -30.31 15.70
N MET A 355 10.79 -31.41 15.02
CA MET A 355 9.59 -32.20 15.29
C MET A 355 9.99 -33.62 15.64
N GLU A 356 9.15 -34.26 16.48
CA GLU A 356 9.29 -35.66 16.84
C GLU A 356 9.44 -36.53 15.58
N PHE A 357 10.31 -37.55 15.66
CA PHE A 357 10.64 -38.45 14.56
C PHE A 357 9.35 -38.99 13.91
N GLY A 358 9.15 -38.70 12.62
CA GLY A 358 7.99 -39.15 11.83
C GLY A 358 6.92 -38.07 11.55
N GLN A 359 6.69 -37.13 12.47
CA GLN A 359 5.71 -36.05 12.26
C GLN A 359 6.26 -34.97 11.31
N GLY A 360 7.55 -34.66 11.43
CA GLY A 360 8.25 -33.74 10.52
C GLY A 360 8.19 -34.15 9.04
N ILE A 361 8.20 -35.45 8.75
CA ILE A 361 8.13 -35.98 7.37
C ILE A 361 6.76 -35.69 6.73
N ARG A 362 5.67 -35.86 7.50
CA ARG A 362 4.31 -35.59 6.99
C ARG A 362 4.10 -34.11 6.73
N ASN A 363 4.58 -33.25 7.63
CA ASN A 363 4.41 -31.81 7.56
C ASN A 363 5.23 -31.22 6.40
N TRP A 364 6.46 -31.71 6.20
CA TRP A 364 7.27 -31.38 5.04
C TRP A 364 6.61 -31.80 3.74
N ARG A 365 6.09 -33.04 3.67
CA ARG A 365 5.42 -33.55 2.46
C ARG A 365 4.26 -32.67 2.03
N GLU A 366 3.39 -32.30 2.98
CA GLU A 366 2.25 -31.41 2.70
C GLU A 366 2.72 -30.04 2.19
N LEU A 367 3.69 -29.42 2.86
CA LEU A 367 4.25 -28.13 2.43
C LEU A 367 4.89 -28.20 1.05
N ARG A 368 5.71 -29.23 0.81
CA ARG A 368 6.37 -29.49 -0.47
C ARG A 368 5.34 -29.63 -1.59
N ASP A 369 4.32 -30.45 -1.38
CA ASP A 369 3.31 -30.73 -2.41
C ASP A 369 2.57 -29.45 -2.82
N ILE A 370 2.19 -28.60 -1.85
CA ILE A 370 1.58 -27.28 -2.12
C ILE A 370 2.52 -26.39 -2.93
N ILE A 371 3.80 -26.31 -2.55
CA ILE A 371 4.74 -25.45 -3.28
C ILE A 371 4.97 -25.96 -4.71
N LEU A 372 5.10 -27.27 -4.90
CA LEU A 372 5.27 -27.86 -6.23
C LEU A 372 4.02 -27.65 -7.10
N GLU A 373 2.82 -27.76 -6.53
CA GLU A 373 1.57 -27.43 -7.21
C GLU A 373 1.53 -25.96 -7.65
N MET A 374 1.93 -25.03 -6.77
CA MET A 374 2.03 -23.61 -7.12
C MET A 374 3.03 -23.36 -8.27
N LEU A 375 4.14 -24.10 -8.29
CA LEU A 375 5.15 -24.02 -9.35
C LEU A 375 4.63 -24.59 -10.67
N ASP A 376 3.96 -25.74 -10.65
CA ASP A 376 3.32 -26.34 -11.83
C ASP A 376 2.27 -25.38 -12.42
N ALA A 377 1.41 -24.81 -11.58
CA ALA A 377 0.41 -23.83 -12.00
C ALA A 377 1.04 -22.54 -12.58
N PHE A 378 2.21 -22.14 -12.08
CA PHE A 378 2.95 -21.00 -12.64
C PHE A 378 3.61 -21.34 -13.97
N LEU A 379 4.28 -22.49 -14.09
CA LEU A 379 4.91 -22.95 -15.31
C LEU A 379 3.89 -23.14 -16.44
N ALA A 380 2.75 -23.78 -16.16
CA ALA A 380 1.66 -23.95 -17.13
C ALA A 380 1.12 -22.58 -17.62
N ARG A 381 0.98 -21.60 -16.72
CA ARG A 381 0.57 -20.24 -17.07
C ARG A 381 1.64 -19.53 -17.92
N MET A 382 2.92 -19.68 -17.58
CA MET A 382 4.02 -19.17 -18.38
C MET A 382 3.99 -19.76 -19.80
N ASP A 383 3.91 -21.08 -19.94
CA ASP A 383 3.84 -21.75 -21.24
C ASP A 383 2.67 -21.27 -22.09
N SER A 384 1.47 -21.17 -21.49
CA SER A 384 0.30 -20.63 -22.18
C SER A 384 0.48 -19.18 -22.67
N SER A 385 1.25 -18.37 -21.93
CA SER A 385 1.52 -16.98 -22.27
C SER A 385 2.62 -16.81 -23.33
N LEU A 386 3.54 -17.79 -23.43
CA LEU A 386 4.65 -17.80 -24.38
C LEU A 386 4.28 -18.47 -25.72
N ALA A 387 3.41 -19.49 -25.72
CA ALA A 387 3.08 -20.34 -26.87
C ALA A 387 2.55 -19.60 -28.13
N PRO A 388 1.60 -18.64 -28.05
CA PRO A 388 1.03 -18.01 -29.24
C PRO A 388 2.03 -17.18 -30.05
N ARG A 389 3.19 -16.84 -29.46
CA ARG A 389 4.11 -15.84 -30.00
C ARG A 389 5.37 -16.39 -30.59
N ILE A 390 5.81 -17.55 -30.15
CA ILE A 390 6.88 -18.29 -30.82
C ILE A 390 6.46 -18.49 -32.29
N THR A 391 5.20 -18.84 -32.55
CA THR A 391 4.63 -18.96 -33.91
C THR A 391 4.66 -17.65 -34.68
N ALA A 392 4.25 -16.53 -34.08
CA ALA A 392 4.26 -15.21 -34.74
C ALA A 392 5.68 -14.68 -35.01
N CYS A 393 6.60 -14.85 -34.07
CA CYS A 393 8.01 -14.48 -34.21
C CYS A 393 8.72 -15.36 -35.24
N HIS A 394 8.44 -16.67 -35.29
CA HIS A 394 8.95 -17.54 -36.35
C HIS A 394 8.40 -17.15 -37.72
N LEU A 395 7.11 -16.78 -37.83
CA LEU A 395 6.54 -16.27 -39.07
C LEU A 395 7.22 -14.95 -39.50
N LEU A 396 7.49 -14.04 -38.57
CA LEU A 396 8.21 -12.79 -38.86
C LEU A 396 9.69 -13.02 -39.22
N LYS A 397 10.35 -13.98 -38.59
CA LYS A 397 11.77 -14.32 -38.86
C LYS A 397 11.94 -15.08 -40.17
N ASN A 398 10.96 -15.92 -40.53
CA ASN A 398 10.95 -16.68 -41.79
C ASN A 398 10.49 -15.83 -42.96
N ASN A 399 9.63 -14.82 -42.72
CA ASN A 399 9.36 -13.76 -43.66
C ASN A 399 10.48 -12.72 -43.62
N LYS A 400 11.70 -13.11 -44.05
CA LYS A 400 12.66 -12.10 -44.51
C LYS A 400 11.96 -11.33 -45.63
N PRO A 401 11.70 -10.02 -45.49
CA PRO A 401 11.12 -9.27 -46.58
C PRO A 401 12.03 -9.42 -47.80
N LYS A 402 11.55 -10.12 -48.84
CA LYS A 402 12.10 -10.04 -50.20
C LYS A 402 11.78 -8.66 -50.77
N TYR A 403 12.23 -7.60 -50.13
CA TYR A 403 12.30 -6.30 -50.78
C TYR A 403 13.65 -6.20 -51.47
N PRO A 404 13.67 -6.10 -52.81
CA PRO A 404 14.91 -5.85 -53.53
C PRO A 404 15.37 -4.44 -53.18
N ARG A 405 16.44 -4.34 -52.38
CA ARG A 405 17.50 -3.33 -52.52
C ARG A 405 17.05 -1.91 -52.91
N ILE A 406 16.05 -1.33 -52.24
CA ILE A 406 15.87 0.12 -52.30
C ILE A 406 16.89 0.73 -51.34
N ARG A 407 17.99 1.23 -51.91
CA ARG A 407 18.95 2.10 -51.22
C ARG A 407 18.16 3.22 -50.53
N LEU A 408 18.12 3.18 -49.21
CA LEU A 408 17.74 4.31 -48.37
C LEU A 408 18.83 5.37 -48.50
N LEU A 409 18.70 6.20 -49.53
CA LEU A 409 19.52 7.38 -49.81
C LEU A 409 18.82 8.64 -49.25
N ALA A 410 18.19 8.50 -48.08
CA ALA A 410 17.65 9.63 -47.33
C ALA A 410 18.60 9.93 -46.16
N LYS A 411 19.48 10.90 -46.39
CA LYS A 411 20.32 11.54 -45.36
C LYS A 411 19.39 12.00 -44.22
N SER A 412 19.64 11.56 -42.99
CA SER A 412 18.89 12.02 -41.83
C SER A 412 19.03 13.54 -41.74
N THR A 413 17.94 14.27 -42.01
CA THR A 413 17.88 15.70 -41.78
C THR A 413 17.91 15.92 -40.26
N PRO A 414 18.77 16.82 -39.74
CA PRO A 414 18.75 17.14 -38.33
C PRO A 414 17.38 17.69 -37.93
N PRO A 415 16.91 17.43 -36.70
CA PRO A 415 15.62 17.94 -36.25
C PRO A 415 15.61 19.48 -36.36
N PRO A 416 14.50 20.08 -36.85
CA PRO A 416 14.42 21.53 -36.95
C PRO A 416 14.59 22.13 -35.56
N GLN A 417 15.57 23.02 -35.41
CA GLN A 417 15.70 23.89 -34.25
C GLN A 417 14.39 24.66 -34.10
N ARG A 418 13.66 24.35 -33.03
CA ARG A 418 12.44 25.07 -32.67
C ARG A 418 12.83 26.47 -32.24
N PHE A 419 12.60 27.43 -33.12
CA PHE A 419 12.47 28.83 -32.73
C PHE A 419 11.25 28.97 -31.82
N CYS A 420 11.50 29.36 -30.57
CA CYS A 420 10.47 29.86 -29.67
C CYS A 420 10.05 31.25 -30.17
N VAL A 421 8.91 31.32 -30.86
CA VAL A 421 8.20 32.59 -31.07
C VAL A 421 7.07 32.64 -30.04
N PRO A 422 6.98 33.70 -29.21
CA PRO A 422 5.88 33.89 -28.29
C PRO A 422 4.70 34.46 -29.07
N SER A 423 3.69 33.64 -29.37
CA SER A 423 2.42 34.12 -29.90
C SER A 423 1.31 34.01 -28.87
N THR A 424 0.68 35.16 -28.70
CA THR A 424 -0.40 35.52 -27.82
C THR A 424 -1.67 34.73 -28.12
N TRP A 425 -2.11 34.00 -27.09
CA TRP A 425 -3.48 33.76 -26.66
C TRP A 425 -4.60 34.30 -27.58
N LYS A 426 -5.04 33.49 -28.56
CA LYS A 426 -6.41 33.48 -29.12
C LYS A 426 -6.59 32.28 -30.05
N GLY A 427 -7.35 31.27 -29.59
CA GLY A 427 -7.80 30.13 -30.43
C GLY A 427 -7.45 28.74 -29.89
N SER A 428 -7.87 28.39 -28.65
CA SER A 428 -7.42 27.17 -27.94
C SER A 428 -8.46 26.03 -27.79
N TRP A 429 -9.50 25.95 -28.62
CA TRP A 429 -10.50 24.86 -28.48
C TRP A 429 -10.75 23.99 -29.72
N PHE A 430 -10.32 24.38 -30.94
CA PHE A 430 -10.66 23.63 -32.16
C PHE A 430 -9.51 22.96 -32.92
N ARG A 431 -8.29 22.88 -32.35
CA ARG A 431 -7.20 22.07 -32.93
C ARG A 431 -6.55 21.18 -31.86
N LEU A 432 -7.20 20.08 -31.50
CA LEU A 432 -6.60 19.04 -30.66
C LEU A 432 -6.35 17.76 -31.46
N PRO A 433 -5.23 17.65 -32.20
CA PRO A 433 -4.65 16.35 -32.58
C PRO A 433 -4.29 15.49 -31.34
N ILE A 434 -4.44 16.04 -30.13
CA ILE A 434 -4.33 15.35 -28.84
C ILE A 434 -5.40 14.25 -28.71
N VAL A 435 -6.61 14.46 -29.24
CA VAL A 435 -7.71 13.48 -29.11
C VAL A 435 -7.37 12.18 -29.85
N SER A 436 -6.84 12.26 -31.07
CA SER A 436 -6.43 11.08 -31.85
C SER A 436 -5.29 10.31 -31.21
N ARG A 437 -4.26 11.00 -30.68
CA ARG A 437 -3.17 10.36 -29.92
C ARG A 437 -3.64 9.75 -28.59
N TYR A 438 -4.67 10.32 -27.97
CA TYR A 438 -5.27 9.77 -26.76
C TYR A 438 -6.03 8.49 -27.08
N TYR A 439 -6.80 8.47 -28.17
CA TYR A 439 -7.50 7.27 -28.62
C TYR A 439 -6.54 6.14 -29.00
N SER A 440 -5.46 6.40 -29.75
CA SER A 440 -4.48 5.35 -30.04
C SER A 440 -3.85 4.78 -28.76
N HIS A 441 -3.52 5.63 -27.79
CA HIS A 441 -3.00 5.18 -26.49
C HIS A 441 -4.01 4.36 -25.66
N LEU A 442 -5.31 4.55 -25.88
CA LEU A 442 -6.36 3.83 -25.16
C LEU A 442 -6.60 2.42 -25.72
N TYR A 443 -6.39 2.22 -27.03
CA TYR A 443 -6.67 0.98 -27.75
C TYR A 443 -5.43 0.17 -28.17
N ASP A 444 -4.22 0.68 -27.91
CA ASP A 444 -2.99 -0.07 -28.13
C ASP A 444 -2.95 -1.34 -27.26
N LEU A 445 -3.18 -2.49 -27.89
CA LEU A 445 -2.99 -3.80 -27.28
C LEU A 445 -1.54 -3.94 -26.82
N ASP A 446 -1.32 -4.12 -25.53
CA ASP A 446 0.01 -4.46 -25.03
C ASP A 446 0.20 -5.98 -25.09
N PRO A 447 1.00 -6.48 -26.06
CA PRO A 447 1.20 -7.91 -26.18
C PRO A 447 1.74 -8.48 -24.86
N LEU A 448 2.61 -7.78 -24.15
CA LEU A 448 3.23 -8.35 -22.94
C LEU A 448 2.30 -8.46 -21.73
N VAL A 449 1.02 -8.08 -21.83
CA VAL A 449 0.11 -8.05 -20.68
C VAL A 449 -0.07 -9.40 -20.03
N ASN A 450 -0.35 -10.47 -20.78
CA ASN A 450 -0.57 -11.79 -20.20
C ASN A 450 0.69 -12.33 -19.52
N LEU A 451 1.86 -12.13 -20.15
CA LEU A 451 3.15 -12.49 -19.55
C LEU A 451 3.44 -11.66 -18.28
N ASN A 452 3.23 -10.34 -18.33
CA ASN A 452 3.41 -9.46 -17.18
C ASN A 452 2.44 -9.82 -16.05
N HIS A 453 1.20 -10.21 -16.36
CA HIS A 453 0.23 -10.68 -15.39
C HIS A 453 0.73 -11.93 -14.68
N VAL A 454 1.16 -12.95 -15.43
CA VAL A 454 1.70 -14.20 -14.87
C VAL A 454 2.91 -13.93 -13.99
N LEU A 455 3.84 -13.09 -14.46
CA LEU A 455 5.03 -12.70 -13.68
C LEU A 455 4.68 -11.93 -12.40
N LEU A 456 3.63 -11.10 -12.44
CA LEU A 456 3.19 -10.35 -11.26
C LEU A 456 2.45 -11.24 -10.27
N CYS A 457 1.61 -12.17 -10.74
CA CYS A 457 1.02 -13.21 -9.90
C CYS A 457 2.07 -14.15 -9.28
N GLY A 458 3.20 -14.34 -9.96
CA GLY A 458 4.33 -15.17 -9.50
C GLY A 458 5.26 -14.49 -8.47
N GLU A 459 4.99 -13.26 -8.02
CA GLU A 459 5.85 -12.59 -7.02
C GLU A 459 6.05 -13.39 -5.72
N PRO A 460 5.03 -14.06 -5.14
CA PRO A 460 5.22 -14.92 -3.97
C PRO A 460 6.23 -16.05 -4.21
N LEU A 461 6.28 -16.59 -5.44
CA LEU A 461 7.19 -17.68 -5.78
C LEU A 461 8.65 -17.26 -5.70
N VAL A 462 8.98 -15.98 -5.90
CA VAL A 462 10.36 -15.48 -5.69
C VAL A 462 10.86 -15.86 -4.30
N TRP A 463 10.07 -15.55 -3.27
CA TRP A 463 10.44 -15.79 -1.89
C TRP A 463 10.39 -17.27 -1.55
N ILE A 464 9.40 -18.00 -2.06
CA ILE A 464 9.28 -19.45 -1.84
C ILE A 464 10.50 -20.18 -2.43
N LEU A 465 10.89 -19.86 -3.67
CA LEU A 465 12.05 -20.45 -4.33
C LEU A 465 13.34 -20.12 -3.58
N GLN A 466 13.53 -18.88 -3.14
CA GLN A 466 14.67 -18.51 -2.29
C GLN A 466 14.69 -19.28 -0.96
N GLY A 467 13.52 -19.53 -0.37
CA GLY A 467 13.36 -20.37 0.82
C GLY A 467 13.79 -21.80 0.54
N PHE A 468 13.33 -22.40 -0.56
CA PHE A 468 13.74 -23.74 -0.98
C PHE A 468 15.23 -23.87 -1.24
N VAL A 469 15.85 -22.93 -1.95
CA VAL A 469 17.29 -22.98 -2.17
C VAL A 469 18.05 -22.86 -0.85
N SER A 470 17.56 -22.04 0.09
CA SER A 470 18.14 -21.94 1.44
C SER A 470 18.06 -23.25 2.21
N ILE A 471 16.95 -23.99 2.08
CA ILE A 471 16.82 -25.34 2.62
C ILE A 471 17.86 -26.24 1.96
N CYS A 472 17.87 -26.37 0.63
CA CYS A 472 18.80 -27.23 -0.10
C CYS A 472 20.27 -27.00 0.27
N VAL A 473 20.70 -25.73 0.35
CA VAL A 473 22.07 -25.37 0.75
C VAL A 473 22.38 -25.80 2.18
N ARG A 474 21.39 -25.75 3.09
CA ARG A 474 21.56 -26.24 4.47
C ARG A 474 21.60 -27.76 4.53
N LEU A 475 20.75 -28.47 3.78
CA LEU A 475 20.80 -29.94 3.70
C LEU A 475 22.20 -30.43 3.32
N LEU A 476 22.81 -29.79 2.31
CA LEU A 476 24.14 -30.16 1.84
C LEU A 476 25.25 -29.87 2.87
N LYS A 477 24.99 -29.00 3.86
CA LYS A 477 25.94 -28.64 4.92
C LYS A 477 25.69 -29.38 6.22
N GLU A 478 24.44 -29.70 6.50
CA GLU A 478 23.96 -30.27 7.76
C GLU A 478 23.27 -31.61 7.47
N ASP A 479 23.90 -32.72 7.84
CA ASP A 479 23.43 -34.09 7.61
C ASP A 479 22.19 -34.49 8.47
N LYS A 480 21.43 -33.50 8.93
CA LYS A 480 20.31 -33.65 9.88
C LYS A 480 18.95 -33.84 9.21
N PHE A 481 18.90 -33.81 7.89
CA PHE A 481 17.67 -33.71 7.12
C PHE A 481 17.52 -34.82 6.07
N VAL A 482 17.83 -36.06 6.47
CA VAL A 482 17.85 -37.26 5.61
C VAL A 482 16.56 -37.44 4.78
N TYR A 483 15.40 -37.01 5.28
CA TYR A 483 14.13 -37.17 4.56
C TYR A 483 13.93 -36.19 3.40
N ILE A 484 14.65 -35.06 3.36
CA ILE A 484 14.53 -34.06 2.27
C ILE A 484 15.43 -34.44 1.08
N GLU A 485 16.45 -35.27 1.31
CA GLU A 485 17.40 -35.71 0.28
C GLU A 485 16.70 -36.36 -0.94
N ASN A 486 15.67 -37.18 -0.69
CA ASN A 486 14.86 -37.80 -1.74
C ASN A 486 14.10 -36.79 -2.62
N ASP A 487 13.82 -35.59 -2.09
CA ASP A 487 13.09 -34.54 -2.81
C ASP A 487 14.02 -33.54 -3.50
N LEU A 488 15.31 -33.53 -3.16
CA LEU A 488 16.27 -32.55 -3.66
C LEU A 488 16.34 -32.57 -5.20
N GLY A 489 16.43 -33.76 -5.79
CA GLY A 489 16.45 -33.92 -7.25
C GLY A 489 15.21 -33.34 -7.91
N ARG A 490 14.02 -33.56 -7.33
CA ARG A 490 12.77 -33.00 -7.83
C ARG A 490 12.77 -31.48 -7.75
N ILE A 491 13.15 -30.91 -6.60
CA ILE A 491 13.21 -29.45 -6.39
C ILE A 491 14.16 -28.79 -7.40
N LEU A 492 15.34 -29.37 -7.63
CA LEU A 492 16.31 -28.85 -8.61
C LEU A 492 15.75 -28.83 -10.03
N VAL A 493 15.02 -29.87 -10.45
CA VAL A 493 14.36 -29.90 -11.76
C VAL A 493 13.35 -28.76 -11.91
N TYR A 494 12.55 -28.47 -10.88
CA TYR A 494 11.62 -27.34 -10.91
C TYR A 494 12.33 -25.99 -10.99
N LEU A 495 13.41 -25.80 -10.21
CA LEU A 495 14.21 -24.57 -10.24
C LEU A 495 14.77 -24.30 -11.64
N LEU A 496 15.33 -25.33 -12.29
CA LEU A 496 15.85 -25.24 -13.66
C LEU A 496 14.74 -24.90 -14.67
N ARG A 497 13.58 -25.55 -14.58
CA ARG A 497 12.42 -25.23 -15.45
C ARG A 497 11.95 -23.79 -15.30
N VAL A 498 11.88 -23.29 -14.07
CA VAL A 498 11.51 -21.88 -13.82
C VAL A 498 12.55 -20.94 -14.40
N GLU A 499 13.83 -21.22 -14.22
CA GLU A 499 14.92 -20.42 -14.80
C GLU A 499 14.85 -20.39 -16.33
N GLU A 500 14.67 -21.54 -16.97
CA GLU A 500 14.49 -21.66 -18.42
C GLU A 500 13.34 -20.77 -18.92
N LYS A 501 12.17 -20.86 -18.30
CA LYS A 501 11.00 -20.05 -18.67
C LYS A 501 11.20 -18.55 -18.42
N LEU A 502 11.92 -18.18 -17.37
CA LEU A 502 12.26 -16.78 -17.11
C LEU A 502 13.25 -16.22 -18.14
N ASN A 503 14.18 -17.06 -18.62
CA ASN A 503 15.11 -16.72 -19.70
C ASN A 503 14.38 -16.57 -21.04
N GLU A 504 13.48 -17.49 -21.40
CA GLU A 504 12.60 -17.34 -22.58
C GLU A 504 11.81 -16.02 -22.53
N ALA A 505 11.21 -15.71 -21.38
CA ALA A 505 10.50 -14.44 -21.17
C ALA A 505 11.40 -13.20 -21.30
N LYS A 506 12.68 -13.32 -20.89
CA LYS A 506 13.68 -12.25 -21.02
C LYS A 506 14.07 -12.02 -22.48
N GLU A 507 14.20 -13.08 -23.28
CA GLU A 507 14.51 -12.97 -24.71
C GLU A 507 13.38 -12.27 -25.47
N MET A 508 12.12 -12.55 -25.12
CA MET A 508 10.96 -11.84 -25.68
C MET A 508 11.02 -10.32 -25.44
N LYS A 509 11.57 -9.87 -24.32
CA LYS A 509 11.75 -8.44 -24.02
C LYS A 509 12.67 -7.74 -25.01
N PHE A 510 13.69 -8.42 -25.54
CA PHE A 510 14.62 -7.79 -26.49
C PHE A 510 13.95 -7.53 -27.84
N LEU A 511 12.90 -8.27 -28.17
CA LEU A 511 12.17 -8.14 -29.44
C LEU A 511 11.10 -7.04 -29.39
N SER A 512 10.46 -6.83 -28.24
CA SER A 512 9.48 -5.77 -28.06
C SER A 512 10.12 -4.58 -27.34
N ILE A 513 10.11 -3.38 -27.92
CA ILE A 513 10.67 -2.14 -27.33
C ILE A 513 10.07 -1.78 -25.94
N LYS A 514 9.06 -2.53 -25.46
CA LYS A 514 8.40 -2.39 -24.16
C LYS A 514 9.15 -3.14 -23.04
N ARG A 515 9.19 -2.55 -21.85
CA ARG A 515 9.85 -3.14 -20.66
C ARG A 515 8.92 -4.11 -19.93
N CYS A 516 9.39 -5.31 -19.59
CA CYS A 516 8.73 -6.19 -18.62
C CYS A 516 8.58 -5.51 -17.25
N CYS A 517 7.58 -5.96 -16.48
CA CYS A 517 7.33 -5.48 -15.12
C CYS A 517 8.53 -5.72 -14.16
N CYS A 518 8.58 -4.96 -13.05
CA CYS A 518 9.64 -5.09 -12.05
C CYS A 518 9.75 -6.50 -11.43
N ALA A 519 8.66 -7.28 -11.42
CA ALA A 519 8.65 -8.65 -10.93
C ALA A 519 9.58 -9.58 -11.74
N HIS A 520 9.69 -9.36 -13.06
CA HIS A 520 10.65 -10.08 -13.90
C HIS A 520 12.08 -9.89 -13.42
N CYS A 521 12.46 -8.66 -13.08
CA CYS A 521 13.80 -8.37 -12.58
C CYS A 521 14.07 -8.96 -11.19
N LEU A 522 13.04 -9.14 -10.36
CA LEU A 522 13.17 -9.80 -9.07
C LEU A 522 13.31 -11.32 -9.25
N LEU A 523 12.46 -11.92 -10.08
CA LEU A 523 12.53 -13.33 -10.45
C LEU A 523 13.88 -13.63 -11.11
N ALA A 524 14.27 -12.96 -12.18
CA ALA A 524 15.55 -13.21 -12.86
C ALA A 524 16.81 -13.01 -11.99
N LYS A 525 16.70 -12.37 -10.81
CA LYS A 525 17.82 -12.18 -9.88
C LYS A 525 17.89 -13.21 -8.76
N TRP A 526 16.89 -14.07 -8.59
CA TRP A 526 16.88 -15.07 -7.52
C TRP A 526 18.10 -16.01 -7.52
N PRO A 527 18.68 -16.44 -8.67
CA PRO A 527 19.87 -17.30 -8.66
C PRO A 527 21.11 -16.59 -8.08
N ASN A 528 21.22 -15.27 -8.30
CA ASN A 528 22.41 -14.49 -7.98
C ASN A 528 22.41 -13.92 -6.54
N THR A 529 21.30 -14.03 -5.80
CA THR A 529 21.15 -13.43 -4.47
C THR A 529 21.95 -14.11 -3.35
N HIS A 530 22.57 -15.28 -3.61
CA HIS A 530 23.45 -15.95 -2.63
C HIS A 530 24.72 -15.18 -2.26
N THR A 531 25.05 -14.13 -3.01
CA THR A 531 26.17 -13.22 -2.65
C THR A 531 25.82 -12.24 -1.52
N TYR A 532 24.53 -12.00 -1.23
CA TYR A 532 24.12 -11.00 -0.22
C TYR A 532 24.04 -11.54 1.21
N THR A 533 23.97 -12.86 1.42
CA THR A 533 23.95 -13.49 2.75
C THR A 533 25.27 -13.28 3.51
N HIS A 534 26.40 -13.10 2.82
CA HIS A 534 27.67 -12.73 3.46
C HIS A 534 27.68 -11.31 4.07
N SER A 535 26.84 -10.38 3.57
CA SER A 535 26.75 -9.03 4.14
C SER A 535 25.89 -8.93 5.40
N TRP A 536 24.95 -9.86 5.59
CA TRP A 536 24.08 -9.90 6.76
C TRP A 536 24.81 -10.46 7.98
N GLN A 537 25.62 -11.50 7.82
CA GLN A 537 26.44 -12.06 8.91
C GLN A 537 27.49 -11.06 9.44
N GLY A 538 28.04 -10.18 8.59
CA GLY A 538 29.03 -9.18 9.00
C GLY A 538 28.51 -8.06 9.92
N LYS A 539 27.19 -7.89 10.06
CA LYS A 539 26.58 -6.89 10.97
C LYS A 539 26.12 -7.47 12.31
N GLU A 540 25.74 -8.74 12.37
CA GLU A 540 25.40 -9.43 13.62
C GLU A 540 26.66 -9.61 14.49
N GLN A 541 27.80 -9.90 13.86
CA GLN A 541 29.08 -10.17 14.56
C GLN A 541 29.78 -8.90 15.10
N ARG A 542 29.23 -7.69 14.86
CA ARG A 542 29.66 -6.44 15.50
C ARG A 542 28.74 -6.00 16.64
N ARG A 543 27.74 -6.81 17.01
CA ARG A 543 26.81 -6.53 18.12
C ARG A 543 26.77 -7.63 19.18
N SER A 544 27.61 -8.65 19.06
CA SER A 544 27.91 -9.62 20.13
C SER A 544 29.16 -9.22 20.89
#